data_AF-A0A537PA39-F1
#
_entry.id   AF-A0A537PA39-F1
#
_cell.length_a   1.000
_cell.length_b   1.000
_cell.length_c   1.000
_cell.angle_alpha   90.00
_cell.angle_beta   90.00
_cell.angle_gamma   90.00
#
_symmetry.space_group_name_H-M   'P 1'
#
loop_
_entity.id
_entity.type
_entity.pdbx_description
1 polymer ?
#
loop_
_entity_poly.entity_id
_entity_poly.type
_entity_poly.pdbx_seq_one_letter_code
_entity_poly.pdbx_strand_id
1 'polypeptide(L)'
;MLDFGDKEARKKIQSSPFTHSGEPEWEGLHGDRNDHHHARRFGFSRDPVEELSLPGPVELERFLGLELDAGALQGAEGPIAASGRVFPVGDEAALRQTA
;
A
#
# COMPACT_ATOMS: atom_id res chain seq x y z
N MET A 1 -24.94 7.47 -42.07
CA MET A 1 -25.47 6.17 -42.51
C MET A 1 -24.33 5.42 -43.16
N LEU A 2 -24.19 4.12 -42.87
CA LEU A 2 -23.14 3.17 -43.30
C LEU A 2 -21.85 3.25 -42.46
N ASP A 3 -21.25 2.18 -41.96
CA ASP A 3 -21.63 0.77 -41.91
C ASP A 3 -20.82 0.09 -40.78
N PHE A 4 -21.43 -0.85 -40.05
CA PHE A 4 -20.75 -1.64 -39.02
C PHE A 4 -20.05 -2.82 -39.70
N GLY A 5 -18.75 -2.69 -39.96
CA GLY A 5 -18.01 -3.69 -40.72
C GLY A 5 -16.57 -3.89 -40.28
N ASP A 6 -16.35 -4.31 -39.03
CA ASP A 6 -15.22 -5.20 -38.76
C ASP A 6 -15.52 -6.16 -37.60
N LYS A 7 -16.10 -7.31 -37.94
CA LYS A 7 -16.42 -8.40 -37.00
C LYS A 7 -15.19 -9.20 -36.56
N GLU A 8 -14.03 -9.03 -37.20
CA GLU A 8 -12.84 -9.84 -36.92
C GLU A 8 -11.93 -9.24 -35.84
N ALA A 9 -11.96 -7.91 -35.63
CA ALA A 9 -11.22 -7.30 -34.52
C ALA A 9 -11.70 -7.77 -33.13
N ARG A 10 -12.98 -8.16 -33.02
CA ARG A 10 -13.59 -8.63 -31.76
C ARG A 10 -13.20 -10.06 -31.38
N LYS A 11 -12.70 -10.85 -32.33
CA LYS A 11 -12.34 -12.25 -32.08
C LYS A 11 -10.96 -12.43 -31.44
N LYS A 12 -10.08 -11.43 -31.52
CA LYS A 12 -8.73 -11.49 -30.93
C LYS A 12 -8.65 -11.03 -29.48
N ILE A 13 -9.63 -10.27 -28.99
CA ILE A 13 -9.66 -9.85 -27.58
C ILE A 13 -10.11 -11.01 -26.67
N GLN A 14 -10.80 -12.01 -27.24
CA GLN A 14 -11.39 -13.12 -26.50
C GLN A 14 -10.46 -14.33 -26.30
N SER A 15 -9.20 -14.27 -26.73
CA SER A 15 -8.19 -15.29 -26.41
C SER A 15 -7.18 -14.82 -25.34
N SER A 16 -7.49 -13.77 -24.59
CA SER A 16 -6.72 -13.40 -23.41
C SER A 16 -7.05 -14.36 -22.26
N PRO A 17 -6.08 -14.90 -21.52
CA PRO A 17 -6.29 -15.95 -20.51
C PRO A 17 -6.99 -15.45 -19.23
N PHE A 18 -7.60 -14.26 -19.25
CA PHE A 18 -8.20 -13.57 -18.10
C PHE A 18 -9.73 -13.57 -18.09
N THR A 19 -10.40 -14.48 -18.79
CA THR A 19 -11.83 -14.72 -18.55
C THR A 19 -11.98 -15.82 -17.48
N HIS A 20 -11.79 -15.47 -16.21
CA HIS A 20 -12.37 -16.27 -15.13
C HIS A 20 -13.81 -15.81 -14.90
N SER A 21 -14.74 -16.54 -15.48
CA SER A 21 -16.12 -16.61 -15.02
C SER A 21 -16.16 -17.58 -13.83
N GLY A 22 -15.83 -17.06 -12.66
CA GLY A 22 -16.07 -17.66 -11.36
C GLY A 22 -16.31 -16.49 -10.43
N GLU A 23 -17.32 -16.56 -9.57
CA GLU A 23 -17.43 -15.57 -8.50
C GLU A 23 -16.07 -15.47 -7.82
N PRO A 24 -15.56 -14.26 -7.57
CA PRO A 24 -14.24 -14.16 -7.03
C PRO A 24 -14.25 -14.81 -5.65
N GLU A 25 -13.43 -15.84 -5.49
CA GLU A 25 -13.20 -16.61 -4.28
C GLU A 25 -12.47 -15.72 -3.25
N TRP A 26 -13.11 -14.63 -2.83
CA TRP A 26 -12.60 -13.73 -1.80
C TRP A 26 -12.78 -14.33 -0.39
N GLU A 27 -13.47 -15.47 -0.26
CA GLU A 27 -13.78 -16.14 1.02
C GLU A 27 -12.57 -16.86 1.66
N GLY A 28 -11.39 -16.84 1.03
CA GLY A 28 -10.15 -17.40 1.59
C GLY A 28 -9.04 -16.39 1.87
N LEU A 29 -9.16 -15.14 1.40
CA LEU A 29 -8.14 -14.10 1.53
C LEU A 29 -8.44 -13.13 2.68
N HIS A 30 -9.03 -13.65 3.77
CA HIS A 30 -9.05 -12.98 5.07
C HIS A 30 -7.69 -13.07 5.79
N GLY A 31 -6.58 -13.15 5.04
CA GLY A 31 -5.30 -12.71 5.55
C GLY A 31 -5.40 -11.19 5.66
N ASP A 32 -5.27 -10.67 6.86
CA ASP A 32 -5.18 -9.24 7.12
C ASP A 32 -4.26 -8.61 6.06
N ARG A 33 -4.83 -7.78 5.16
CA ARG A 33 -4.09 -7.13 4.06
C ARG A 33 -2.91 -6.28 4.56
N ASN A 34 -2.85 -6.07 5.87
CA ASN A 34 -1.74 -5.56 6.62
C ASN A 34 -1.03 -6.73 7.33
N ASP A 35 -0.25 -7.58 6.66
CA ASP A 35 0.62 -8.58 7.32
C ASP A 35 2.04 -7.99 7.43
N HIS A 36 2.65 -8.05 8.61
CA HIS A 36 4.06 -7.68 8.89
C HIS A 36 5.05 -8.35 7.93
N HIS A 37 4.68 -9.48 7.31
CA HIS A 37 5.49 -10.16 6.32
C HIS A 37 5.75 -9.30 5.06
N HIS A 38 4.87 -8.35 4.74
CA HIS A 38 5.02 -7.46 3.59
C HIS A 38 6.17 -6.46 3.79
N ALA A 39 6.24 -5.80 4.95
CA ALA A 39 7.25 -4.77 5.22
C ALA A 39 8.68 -5.35 5.21
N ARG A 40 8.87 -6.55 5.77
CA ARG A 40 10.18 -7.24 5.79
C ARG A 40 10.79 -7.44 4.39
N ARG A 41 9.97 -7.58 3.35
CA ARG A 41 10.46 -7.74 1.96
C ARG A 41 11.17 -6.50 1.43
N PHE A 42 10.90 -5.33 2.02
CA PHE A 42 11.50 -4.05 1.63
C PHE A 42 12.67 -3.65 2.54
N GLY A 43 13.19 -4.58 3.35
CA GLY A 43 14.32 -4.32 4.24
C GLY A 43 13.97 -3.71 5.58
N PHE A 44 12.67 -3.61 5.92
CA PHE A 44 12.26 -3.19 7.26
C PHE A 44 12.55 -4.28 8.31
N SER A 45 13.07 -3.87 9.46
CA SER A 45 13.39 -4.75 10.59
C SER A 45 13.04 -4.08 11.92
N ARG A 46 13.11 -4.87 13.01
CA ARG A 46 12.82 -4.40 14.37
C ARG A 46 14.04 -3.73 15.02
N ASP A 47 15.24 -4.26 14.73
CA ASP A 47 16.52 -3.84 15.32
C ASP A 47 16.73 -2.31 15.40
N PRO A 48 16.47 -1.51 14.35
CA PRO A 48 16.73 -0.07 14.42
C PRO A 48 15.67 0.73 15.20
N VAL A 49 14.58 0.09 15.65
CA VAL A 49 13.46 0.76 16.33
C VAL A 49 13.16 0.19 17.71
N GLU A 50 14.01 -0.67 18.26
CA GLU A 50 13.76 -1.36 19.53
C GLU A 50 13.60 -0.41 20.72
N GLU A 51 14.35 0.70 20.72
CA GLU A 51 14.32 1.73 21.76
C GLU A 51 13.31 2.85 21.44
N LEU A 52 12.58 2.75 20.33
CA LEU A 52 11.56 3.71 19.92
C LEU A 52 10.16 3.23 20.31
N SER A 53 9.23 4.18 20.45
CA SER A 53 7.84 3.88 20.74
C SER A 53 6.88 4.77 19.95
N LEU A 54 5.72 4.23 19.61
CA LEU A 54 4.62 5.03 19.06
C LEU A 54 3.65 5.41 20.18
N PRO A 55 3.04 6.60 20.12
CA PRO A 55 1.99 6.97 21.05
C PRO A 55 0.72 6.13 20.79
N GLY A 56 0.19 5.50 21.84
CA GLY A 56 -1.07 4.73 21.80
C GLY A 56 -0.89 3.20 21.64
N PRO A 57 -2.00 2.45 21.45
CA PRO A 57 -1.94 1.01 21.26
C PRO A 57 -1.23 0.65 19.96
N VAL A 58 -0.13 -0.10 20.06
CA VAL A 58 0.66 -0.56 18.92
C VAL A 58 0.97 -2.04 19.06
N GLU A 59 0.84 -2.77 17.95
CA GLU A 59 1.35 -4.14 17.86
C GLU A 59 2.85 -4.09 17.59
N LEU A 60 3.66 -4.47 18.57
CA LEU A 60 5.12 -4.29 18.50
C LEU A 60 5.75 -5.05 17.32
N GLU A 61 5.18 -6.18 16.93
CA GLU A 61 5.66 -6.96 15.77
C GLU A 61 5.47 -6.25 14.43
N ARG A 62 4.59 -5.23 14.40
CA ARG A 62 4.32 -4.39 13.23
C ARG A 62 5.13 -3.10 13.22
N PHE A 63 5.76 -2.77 14.34
CA PHE A 63 6.61 -1.61 14.45
C PHE A 63 8.01 -1.93 13.95
N LEU A 64 8.30 -1.50 12.71
CA LEU A 64 9.54 -1.78 12.00
C LEU A 64 10.13 -0.48 11.46
N GLY A 65 11.45 -0.43 11.32
CA GLY A 65 12.17 0.69 10.73
C GLY A 65 13.05 0.27 9.56
N LEU A 66 13.40 1.27 8.74
CA LEU A 66 14.36 1.19 7.65
C LEU A 66 15.21 2.45 7.71
N GLU A 67 16.53 2.29 7.86
CA GLU A 67 17.47 3.40 7.75
C GLU A 67 17.63 3.78 6.27
N LEU A 68 17.35 5.04 5.92
CA LEU A 68 17.56 5.55 4.56
C LEU A 68 19.04 5.86 4.27
N ASP A 69 19.75 6.31 5.30
CA ASP A 69 21.19 6.46 5.34
C ASP A 69 21.72 5.63 6.51
N ALA A 70 22.89 5.01 6.35
CA ALA A 70 23.46 4.15 7.38
C ALA A 70 23.65 4.90 8.71
N GLY A 71 23.13 4.34 9.80
CA GLY A 71 23.24 4.92 11.14
C GLY A 71 22.28 6.09 11.39
N ALA A 72 21.31 6.34 10.52
CA ALA A 72 20.33 7.42 10.70
C ALA A 72 19.50 7.27 11.99
N LEU A 73 19.36 6.05 12.53
CA LEU A 73 18.64 5.78 13.78
C LEU A 73 19.58 5.47 14.96
N GLN A 74 20.89 5.64 14.78
CA GLN A 74 21.85 5.36 15.83
C GLN A 74 21.62 6.27 17.06
N GLY A 75 21.34 5.64 18.20
CA GLY A 75 21.07 6.34 19.47
C GLY A 75 19.70 7.00 19.55
N ALA A 76 18.79 6.73 18.61
CA ALA A 76 17.42 7.20 18.68
C ALA A 76 16.64 6.41 19.75
N GLU A 77 16.00 7.13 20.67
CA GLU A 77 15.24 6.52 21.78
C GLU A 77 13.97 7.32 22.09
N GLY A 78 12.97 6.64 22.66
CA GLY A 78 11.76 7.26 23.18
C GLY A 78 10.61 7.40 22.18
N PRO A 79 9.60 8.23 22.49
CA PRO A 79 8.38 8.34 21.70
C PRO A 79 8.60 9.13 20.40
N ILE A 80 8.15 8.55 19.28
CA ILE A 80 8.16 9.21 17.98
C ILE A 80 7.07 10.29 17.93
N ALA A 81 7.44 11.46 17.42
CA ALA A 81 6.53 12.54 17.07
C ALA A 81 6.60 12.85 15.57
N ALA A 82 5.48 13.29 15.00
CA ALA A 82 5.45 13.74 13.61
C ALA A 82 6.33 14.99 13.43
N SER A 83 7.30 14.92 12.51
CA SER A 83 8.26 16.00 12.21
C SER A 83 8.07 16.62 10.82
N GLY A 84 7.08 16.15 10.05
CA GLY A 84 6.81 16.62 8.69
C GLY A 84 6.28 18.07 8.63
N ARG A 85 6.38 18.69 7.46
CA ARG A 85 5.72 19.99 7.21
C ARG A 85 4.21 19.83 7.23
N VAL A 86 3.54 20.70 7.97
CA VAL A 86 2.06 20.79 7.93
C VAL A 86 1.66 21.49 6.64
N PHE A 87 1.01 20.76 5.75
CA PHE A 87 0.35 21.35 4.60
C PHE A 87 -1.11 21.62 4.95
N PRO A 88 -1.65 22.81 4.65
CA PRO A 88 -3.08 23.02 4.75
C PRO A 88 -3.77 22.03 3.80
N VAL A 89 -4.75 21.29 4.32
CA VAL A 89 -5.61 20.47 3.47
C VAL A 89 -6.33 21.42 2.53
N GLY A 90 -6.00 21.36 1.24
CA GLY A 90 -6.73 22.09 0.20
C GLY A 90 -8.19 21.64 0.18
N ASP A 91 -9.09 22.51 -0.26
CA ASP A 91 -10.53 22.27 -0.24
C ASP A 91 -10.88 20.95 -0.96
N GLU A 92 -11.24 19.91 -0.20
CA GLU A 92 -11.43 18.54 -0.70
C GLU A 92 -12.46 18.47 -1.83
N ALA A 93 -13.38 19.43 -1.88
CA ALA A 93 -14.40 19.55 -2.92
C ALA A 93 -13.79 19.77 -4.32
N ALA A 94 -12.64 20.45 -4.42
CA ALA A 94 -11.98 20.73 -5.70
C ALA A 94 -11.23 19.51 -6.26
N LEU A 95 -10.73 18.62 -5.39
CA LEU A 95 -9.94 17.45 -5.79
C LEU A 95 -10.77 16.27 -6.28
N ARG A 96 -12.07 16.22 -5.91
CA ARG A 96 -12.98 15.13 -6.32
C ARG A 96 -13.68 15.39 -7.66
N GLN A 97 -13.57 16.60 -8.23
CA GLN A 97 -14.38 17.01 -9.39
C GLN A 97 -13.71 16.82 -10.75
N THR A 98 -12.46 16.33 -10.80
CA THR A 98 -11.67 16.20 -12.04
C THR A 98 -11.41 14.74 -12.47
N ALA A 99 -12.19 13.78 -12.00
CA ALA A 99 -12.07 12.37 -12.41
C ALA A 99 -13.28 11.92 -13.25
#